data_AF-A0A2R6ANB6-F1
#
_entry.id   AF-A0A2R6ANB6-F1
#
_cell.length_a   1.000
_cell.length_b   1.000
_cell.length_c   1.000
_cell.angle_alpha   90.00
_cell.angle_beta   90.00
_cell.angle_gamma   90.00
#
_symmetry.space_group_name_H-M   'P 1'
#
loop_
_entity.id
_entity.type
_entity.pdbx_description
1 polymer ?
#
loop_
_entity_poly.entity_id
_entity_poly.type
_entity_poly.pdbx_seq_one_letter_code
_entity_poly.pdbx_strand_id
1 'polypeptide(L)'
;MYSFITSDMARKAGIVLGNNTWILSDIDVNNGALFDSKGLRRFDVIILGFTEYVTQKEYFAYKRFVASGGHILFLSACNLPKCRTTQPQKR
;
A
#
# COMPACT_ATOMS: atom_id res chain seq x y z
N MET A 1 -2.80 -2.25 14.51
CA MET A 1 -3.40 -2.58 13.20
C MET A 1 -3.72 -4.07 13.08
N TYR A 2 -2.73 -4.97 13.15
CA TYR A 2 -2.95 -6.42 13.02
C TYR A 2 -3.99 -6.96 14.02
N SER A 3 -3.85 -6.63 15.30
CA SER A 3 -4.78 -7.03 16.37
C SER A 3 -6.23 -6.58 16.14
N PHE A 4 -6.43 -5.46 15.43
CA PHE A 4 -7.76 -4.99 15.07
C PHE A 4 -8.33 -5.81 13.91
N ILE A 5 -7.56 -6.02 12.85
CA ILE A 5 -8.01 -6.74 11.64
C ILE A 5 -8.38 -8.19 11.96
N THR A 6 -7.71 -8.82 12.93
CA THR A 6 -8.02 -10.18 13.38
C THR A 6 -9.09 -10.26 14.48
N SER A 7 -9.61 -9.12 14.95
CA SER A 7 -10.59 -9.08 16.04
C SER A 7 -12.00 -9.49 15.61
N ASP A 8 -12.82 -9.90 16.57
CA ASP A 8 -14.24 -10.15 16.36
C ASP A 8 -15.00 -8.90 15.88
N MET A 9 -14.53 -7.70 16.26
CA MET A 9 -15.13 -6.45 15.82
C MET A 9 -14.96 -6.25 14.32
N ALA A 10 -13.76 -6.46 13.79
CA ALA A 10 -13.49 -6.37 12.35
C ALA A 10 -14.32 -7.40 11.57
N ARG A 11 -14.38 -8.65 12.06
CA ARG A 11 -15.20 -9.70 11.45
C ARG A 11 -16.69 -9.34 11.42
N LYS A 12 -17.23 -8.79 12.52
CA LYS A 12 -18.63 -8.31 12.59
C LYS A 12 -18.89 -7.13 11.65
N ALA A 13 -17.89 -6.29 11.40
CA ALA A 13 -17.93 -5.22 10.41
C ALA A 13 -17.75 -5.71 8.96
N GLY A 14 -17.59 -7.02 8.73
CA GLY A 14 -17.40 -7.61 7.40
C GLY A 14 -15.96 -7.53 6.89
N ILE A 15 -14.98 -7.17 7.73
CA ILE A 15 -13.56 -7.14 7.38
C ILE A 15 -12.97 -8.52 7.72
N VAL A 16 -12.61 -9.30 6.71
CA VAL A 16 -12.12 -10.68 6.86
C VAL A 16 -10.77 -10.84 6.16
N LEU A 17 -9.72 -11.01 6.96
CA LEU A 17 -8.36 -11.21 6.47
C LEU A 17 -8.27 -12.46 5.58
N GLY A 18 -7.67 -12.32 4.41
CA GLY A 18 -7.51 -13.39 3.41
C GLY A 18 -8.70 -13.56 2.46
N ASN A 19 -9.84 -12.92 2.73
CA ASN A 19 -11.01 -12.97 1.86
C ASN A 19 -11.23 -11.64 1.10
N ASN A 20 -11.46 -10.55 1.84
CA ASN A 20 -11.68 -9.22 1.25
C ASN A 20 -10.67 -8.18 1.75
N THR A 21 -9.77 -8.56 2.64
CA THR A 21 -8.72 -7.71 3.20
C THR A 21 -7.41 -8.48 3.20
N TRP A 22 -6.32 -7.81 2.83
CA TRP A 22 -4.98 -8.38 2.82
C TRP A 22 -3.99 -7.40 3.47
N ILE A 23 -2.98 -7.95 4.12
CA ILE A 23 -1.86 -7.19 4.66
C ILE A 23 -0.70 -7.39 3.69
N LEU A 24 -0.24 -6.29 3.09
CA LEU A 24 0.86 -6.28 2.15
C LEU A 24 2.06 -5.58 2.77
N SER A 25 3.24 -6.14 2.53
CA SER A 25 4.51 -5.47 2.81
C SER A 25 4.89 -4.52 1.67
N ASP A 26 5.86 -3.66 1.94
CA ASP A 26 6.58 -2.87 0.93
C ASP A 26 7.19 -3.75 -0.18
N ILE A 27 7.73 -4.91 0.19
CA ILE A 27 8.26 -5.90 -0.77
C ILE A 27 7.16 -6.40 -1.72
N ASP A 28 5.96 -6.69 -1.20
CA ASP A 28 4.84 -7.14 -2.02
C ASP A 28 4.42 -6.06 -3.03
N VAL A 29 4.33 -4.81 -2.58
CA VAL A 29 4.01 -3.66 -3.46
C VAL A 29 5.09 -3.48 -4.51
N ASN A 30 6.36 -3.55 -4.12
CA ASN A 30 7.50 -3.47 -5.03
C ASN A 30 7.49 -4.63 -6.05
N ASN A 31 6.97 -5.80 -5.68
CA ASN A 31 6.77 -6.94 -6.57
C ASN A 31 5.50 -6.87 -7.42
N GLY A 32 4.71 -5.80 -7.28
CA GLY A 32 3.53 -5.54 -8.12
C GLY A 32 2.21 -6.07 -7.57
N ALA A 33 2.13 -6.41 -6.28
CA ALA A 33 0.94 -7.03 -5.67
C ALA A 33 -0.35 -6.20 -5.78
N LEU A 34 -0.27 -4.90 -6.11
CA LEU A 34 -1.43 -4.02 -6.31
C LEU A 34 -2.21 -4.32 -7.60
N PHE A 35 -1.59 -5.02 -8.54
CA PHE A 35 -2.16 -5.34 -9.85
C PHE A 35 -2.12 -6.85 -10.11
N ASP A 36 -3.09 -7.34 -10.89
CA ASP A 36 -3.09 -8.72 -11.37
C ASP A 36 -2.16 -8.88 -12.58
N SER A 37 -2.06 -10.10 -13.10
CA SER A 37 -1.26 -10.40 -14.29
C SER A 37 -1.76 -9.71 -15.58
N LYS A 38 -3.01 -9.22 -15.59
CA LYS A 38 -3.60 -8.45 -16.69
C LYS A 38 -3.40 -6.94 -16.51
N GLY A 39 -2.80 -6.52 -15.40
CA GLY A 39 -2.57 -5.11 -15.06
C GLY A 39 -3.79 -4.40 -14.49
N LEU A 40 -4.86 -5.12 -14.15
CA LEU A 40 -6.04 -4.61 -13.45
C LEU A 40 -5.76 -4.49 -11.97
N ARG A 41 -6.37 -3.49 -11.33
CA ARG A 41 -6.21 -3.21 -9.91
C ARG A 41 -6.85 -4.33 -9.08
N ARG A 42 -6.14 -4.85 -8.09
CA ARG A 42 -6.62 -5.94 -7.21
C ARG A 42 -7.45 -5.48 -6.01
N PHE A 43 -7.36 -4.21 -5.65
CA PHE A 43 -7.98 -3.65 -4.45
C PHE A 43 -8.64 -2.32 -4.79
N ASP A 44 -9.76 -1.99 -4.17
CA ASP A 44 -10.38 -0.67 -4.36
C ASP A 44 -9.79 0.40 -3.45
N VAL A 45 -9.40 -0.02 -2.24
CA VAL A 45 -8.84 0.86 -1.21
C VAL A 45 -7.55 0.27 -0.66
N ILE A 46 -6.53 1.10 -0.52
CA ILE A 46 -5.29 0.78 0.21
C ILE A 46 -5.23 1.67 1.45
N ILE A 47 -4.86 1.09 2.59
CA ILE A 47 -4.64 1.82 3.83
C ILE A 47 -3.15 1.79 4.14
N LEU A 48 -2.51 2.97 4.16
CA LEU A 48 -1.12 3.14 4.53
C LEU A 48 -1.04 3.59 5.99
N GLY A 49 -0.63 2.65 6.86
CA GLY A 49 -0.49 2.88 8.30
C GLY A 49 0.59 3.89 8.64
N PHE A 50 1.86 3.55 8.36
CA PHE A 50 3.01 4.42 8.50
C PHE A 50 4.01 4.10 7.39
N THR A 51 4.40 5.10 6.61
CA THR A 51 5.38 4.94 5.52
C THR A 51 6.29 6.17 5.46
N GLU A 52 7.51 6.07 6.00
CA GLU A 52 8.46 7.19 6.03
C GLU A 52 9.30 7.26 4.75
N TYR A 53 9.77 6.10 4.27
CA TYR A 53 10.57 5.97 3.05
C TYR A 53 9.88 5.05 2.07
N VAL A 54 9.88 5.47 0.80
CA VAL A 54 9.30 4.71 -0.30
C VAL A 54 10.29 4.72 -1.45
N THR A 55 10.48 3.56 -2.07
CA THR A 55 11.28 3.44 -3.29
C THR A 55 10.57 4.11 -4.46
N GLN A 56 11.33 4.49 -5.49
CA GLN A 56 10.74 5.08 -6.69
C GLN A 56 9.70 4.15 -7.35
N LYS A 57 9.94 2.84 -7.33
CA LYS A 57 9.03 1.84 -7.92
C LYS A 57 7.69 1.78 -7.16
N GLU A 58 7.72 1.77 -5.83
CA GLU A 58 6.51 1.81 -5.02
C GLU A 58 5.74 3.11 -5.21
N TYR A 59 6.43 4.26 -5.25
CA TYR A 59 5.80 5.55 -5.51
C TYR A 59 5.04 5.56 -6.85
N PHE A 60 5.66 5.01 -7.90
CA PHE A 60 4.98 4.87 -9.19
C PHE A 60 3.83 3.86 -9.14
N ALA A 61 3.94 2.78 -8.38
CA ALA A 61 2.85 1.83 -8.18
C ALA A 61 1.63 2.50 -7.51
N TYR A 62 1.85 3.29 -6.46
CA TYR A 62 0.78 4.05 -5.80
C TYR A 62 0.17 5.11 -6.73
N LYS A 63 0.99 5.84 -7.48
CA LYS A 63 0.47 6.81 -8.48
C LYS A 63 -0.38 6.13 -9.55
N ARG A 64 0.07 4.99 -10.08
CA ARG A 64 -0.70 4.21 -11.05
C ARG A 64 -2.00 3.67 -10.43
N PHE A 65 -1.96 3.24 -9.17
CA PHE A 65 -3.14 2.76 -8.47
C PHE A 65 -4.21 3.85 -8.37
N VAL A 66 -3.83 5.06 -7.95
CA VAL A 66 -4.74 6.22 -7.92
C VAL A 66 -5.22 6.59 -9.32
N ALA A 67 -4.33 6.61 -10.32
CA ALA A 67 -4.71 6.91 -11.71
C ALA A 67 -5.69 5.90 -12.31
N SER A 68 -5.70 4.65 -11.81
CA SER A 68 -6.69 3.63 -12.19
C SER A 68 -8.06 3.81 -11.49
N GLY A 69 -8.21 4.82 -10.64
CA GLY A 69 -9.42 5.10 -9.85
C GLY A 69 -9.44 4.46 -8.46
N GLY A 70 -8.29 3.99 -7.95
CA GLY A 70 -8.20 3.41 -6.61
C GLY A 70 -8.02 4.49 -5.55
N HIS A 71 -8.44 4.22 -4.32
CA HIS A 71 -8.33 5.18 -3.21
C HIS A 71 -7.23 4.76 -2.22
N ILE A 72 -6.44 5.73 -1.75
CA ILE A 72 -5.43 5.51 -0.73
C ILE A 72 -5.81 6.32 0.51
N LEU A 73 -5.94 5.64 1.65
CA LEU A 73 -6.15 6.25 2.96
C LEU A 73 -4.83 6.28 3.72
N PHE A 74 -4.40 7.47 4.11
CA PHE A 74 -3.19 7.68 4.91
C PHE A 74 -3.57 7.81 6.39
N LEU A 75 -3.08 6.91 7.25
CA LEU A 75 -3.41 6.89 8.69
C LEU A 75 -2.30 7.45 9.60
N SER A 76 -1.25 8.05 9.04
CA SER A 76 -0.15 8.64 9.78
C SER A 76 0.03 10.11 9.46
N ALA A 77 0.42 10.89 10.47
CA ALA A 77 0.66 12.32 10.39
C ALA A 77 1.90 12.68 9.54
N CYS A 78 2.81 11.73 9.32
CA CYS A 78 4.10 11.95 8.63
C CYS A 78 4.21 11.20 7.29
N ASN A 79 3.16 11.23 6.46
CA ASN A 79 3.08 10.40 5.25
C ASN A 79 3.47 11.13 3.94
N LEU A 80 4.17 12.26 3.98
CA LEU A 80 4.76 12.85 2.77
C LEU A 80 6.00 12.04 2.38
N PRO A 81 5.92 11.14 1.37
CA PRO A 81 7.02 10.24 1.07
C PRO A 81 8.16 11.06 0.47
N LYS A 82 9.29 11.13 1.17
CA LYS A 82 10.52 11.68 0.58
C LYS A 82 11.09 10.61 -0.35
N CYS A 83 10.91 10.79 -1.66
CA CYS A 83 11.55 9.94 -2.65
C CYS A 83 13.05 10.18 -2.60
N ARG A 84 13.84 9.17 -2.21
CA ARG A 84 15.31 9.26 -2.24
C ARG A 84 15.76 9.16 -3.70
N THR A 85 15.97 10.30 -4.36
CA THR A 85 16.74 10.31 -5.62
C THR A 85 18.16 9.91 -5.25
N THR A 86 18.64 8.78 -5.78
CA THR A 86 20.04 8.36 -5.68
C THR A 86 20.93 9.54 -6.07
N GLN A 87 21.60 10.16 -5.09
CA GLN A 87 22.71 11.05 -5.39
C GLN A 87 23.85 10.18 -5.93
N PRO A 88 24.49 10.51 -7.07
CA PRO A 88 25.70 9.83 -7.48
C PRO A 88 26.75 10.06 -6.39
N GLN A 89 27.31 8.97 -5.86
CA GLN A 89 28.51 9.02 -5.03
C GLN A 89 29.58 9.81 -5.79
N LYS A 90 29.93 10.99 -5.28
CA LYS A 90 31.15 11.68 -5.72
C LYS A 90 32.33 10.79 -5.32
N ARG A 91 33.12 10.41 -6.33
CA ARG A 91 34.49 9.89 -6.19
C ARG A 91 35.33 10.85 -5.36
#